data_AF-A0A2V8UNB6-F1
#
_entry.id   AF-A0A2V8UNB6-F1
#
_cell.length_a   1.000
_cell.length_b   1.000
_cell.length_c   1.000
_cell.angle_alpha   90.00
_cell.angle_beta   90.00
_cell.angle_gamma   90.00
#
_symmetry.space_group_name_H-M   'P 1'
#
loop_
_entity.id
_entity.type
_entity.pdbx_description
1 polymer ?
#
loop_
_entity_poly.entity_id
_entity_poly.type
_entity_poly.pdbx_seq_one_letter_code
_entity_poly.pdbx_strand_id
1 'polypeptide(L)'
;MRSVFPLGASAGETVEVEFLGHNLNDSMEIAFARKDIRAEVLSSDYFRLKARISVGSGVPTGLHDYRVRTSRGTYVGVFHVGSLSAQRELEPNNDLAHAQKIALPAMVDGVVEEADYDVFRFHAEAGQVLVFDLLARRSGSRLDGTLGVLDERGNELDFND
;
A
#
# COMPACT_ATOMS: atom_id res chain seq x y z
N MET A 1 -10.26 -12.62 -1.98
CA MET A 1 -8.95 -12.08 -1.56
C MET A 1 -9.06 -11.66 -0.11
N ARG A 2 -8.01 -11.85 0.69
CA ARG A 2 -7.94 -11.45 2.11
C ARG A 2 -7.02 -10.24 2.31
N SER A 3 -5.85 -10.25 1.69
CA SER A 3 -4.86 -9.15 1.75
C SER A 3 -4.08 -9.08 0.44
N VAL A 4 -3.58 -7.90 0.11
CA VAL A 4 -2.68 -7.62 -1.02
C VAL A 4 -1.62 -6.64 -0.53
N PHE A 5 -0.34 -6.94 -0.77
CA PHE A 5 0.76 -6.08 -0.32
C PHE A 5 2.00 -6.18 -1.25
N PRO A 6 2.66 -5.06 -1.58
CA PRO A 6 2.19 -3.69 -1.38
C PRO A 6 0.95 -3.39 -2.22
N LEU A 7 0.25 -2.30 -1.90
CA LEU A 7 -0.97 -1.88 -2.61
C LEU A 7 -0.69 -1.03 -3.86
N GLY A 8 0.58 -0.68 -4.09
CA GLY A 8 0.96 0.25 -5.14
C GLY A 8 2.45 0.24 -5.48
N ALA A 9 2.81 1.15 -6.39
CA ALA A 9 4.18 1.45 -6.79
C ALA A 9 4.24 2.82 -7.48
N SER A 10 5.43 3.29 -7.81
CA SER A 10 5.64 4.51 -8.59
C SER A 10 5.56 4.26 -10.11
N ALA A 11 5.32 5.30 -10.89
CA ALA A 11 5.44 5.22 -12.35
C ALA A 11 6.88 4.85 -12.77
N GLY A 12 7.02 3.89 -13.68
CA GLY A 12 8.32 3.36 -14.12
C GLY A 12 8.91 2.30 -13.20
N GLU A 13 8.27 1.98 -12.07
CA GLU A 13 8.73 0.99 -11.11
C GLU A 13 8.28 -0.42 -11.51
N THR A 14 9.03 -1.43 -11.03
CA THR A 14 8.58 -2.81 -10.99
C THR A 14 8.65 -3.32 -9.55
N VAL A 15 7.55 -3.88 -9.06
CA VAL A 15 7.40 -4.32 -7.66
C VAL A 15 6.88 -5.76 -7.61
N GLU A 16 7.32 -6.53 -6.62
CA GLU A 16 6.71 -7.82 -6.30
C GLU A 16 5.56 -7.61 -5.31
N VAL A 17 4.39 -8.15 -5.67
CA VAL A 17 3.15 -8.08 -4.90
C VAL A 17 2.72 -9.48 -4.48
N GLU A 18 2.40 -9.61 -3.19
CA GLU A 18 1.80 -10.81 -2.62
C GLU A 18 0.30 -10.62 -2.41
N PHE A 19 -0.45 -11.60 -2.87
CA PHE A 19 -1.89 -11.73 -2.72
C PHE A 19 -2.15 -12.91 -1.79
N LEU A 20 -2.88 -12.67 -0.70
CA LEU A 20 -3.29 -13.69 0.25
C LEU A 20 -4.79 -13.91 0.18
N GLY A 21 -5.22 -15.17 0.17
CA GLY A 21 -6.63 -15.53 0.05
C GLY A 21 -6.87 -17.03 0.09
N HIS A 22 -7.90 -17.48 -0.61
CA HIS A 22 -8.22 -18.89 -0.81
C HIS A 22 -8.48 -19.13 -2.30
N ASN A 23 -8.26 -20.35 -2.77
CA ASN A 23 -8.46 -20.77 -4.16
C ASN A 23 -7.61 -19.97 -5.16
N LEU A 24 -6.36 -19.65 -4.79
CA LEU A 24 -5.41 -18.94 -5.64
C LEU A 24 -4.54 -19.86 -6.49
N ASN A 25 -4.62 -21.19 -6.29
CA ASN A 25 -3.75 -22.21 -6.91
C ASN A 25 -3.93 -22.35 -8.43
N ASP A 26 -5.04 -21.86 -8.97
CA ASP A 26 -5.37 -21.92 -10.39
C ASP A 26 -5.52 -20.51 -10.99
N SER A 27 -4.76 -19.53 -10.46
CA SER A 27 -4.77 -18.19 -11.03
C SER A 27 -4.23 -18.23 -12.45
N MET A 28 -5.05 -17.87 -13.43
CA MET A 28 -4.67 -17.91 -14.83
C MET A 28 -4.09 -16.58 -15.29
N GLU A 29 -4.48 -15.48 -14.65
CA GLU A 29 -4.14 -14.13 -15.09
C GLU A 29 -4.37 -13.09 -14.00
N ILE A 30 -3.48 -12.09 -13.94
CA ILE A 30 -3.74 -10.79 -13.32
C ILE A 30 -3.78 -9.76 -14.45
N ALA A 31 -4.95 -9.16 -14.68
CA ALA A 31 -5.18 -8.24 -15.79
C ALA A 31 -5.50 -6.85 -15.28
N PHE A 32 -4.70 -5.87 -15.66
CA PHE A 32 -5.01 -4.45 -15.45
C PHE A 32 -5.97 -3.95 -16.54
N ALA A 33 -6.84 -3.00 -16.20
CA ALA A 33 -7.65 -2.31 -17.19
C ALA A 33 -6.78 -1.52 -18.20
N ARG A 34 -5.61 -1.08 -17.75
CA ARG A 34 -4.59 -0.45 -18.58
C ARG A 34 -3.59 -1.46 -19.14
N LYS A 35 -3.06 -1.17 -20.32
CA LYS A 35 -2.06 -2.02 -21.02
C LYS A 35 -0.61 -1.72 -20.66
N ASP A 36 -0.38 -0.55 -20.07
CA ASP A 36 0.92 -0.05 -19.62
C ASP A 36 1.20 -0.33 -18.14
N ILE A 37 0.31 -1.08 -17.47
CA ILE A 37 0.59 -1.80 -16.22
C ILE A 37 0.48 -3.28 -16.53
N ARG A 38 1.52 -4.05 -16.22
CA ARG A 38 1.59 -5.48 -16.56
C ARG A 38 1.88 -6.29 -15.32
N ALA A 39 1.22 -7.44 -15.19
CA ALA A 39 1.49 -8.39 -14.13
C ALA A 39 1.98 -9.72 -14.71
N GLU A 40 3.01 -10.26 -14.09
CA GLU A 40 3.57 -11.58 -14.34
C GLU A 40 3.39 -12.41 -13.07
N VAL A 41 2.64 -13.50 -13.14
CA VAL A 41 2.50 -14.43 -12.01
C VAL A 41 3.82 -15.19 -11.82
N LEU A 42 4.41 -15.07 -10.64
CA LEU A 42 5.67 -15.72 -10.28
C LEU A 42 5.43 -17.09 -9.63
N SER A 43 4.46 -17.17 -8.72
CA SER A 43 4.06 -18.42 -8.08
C SER A 43 2.63 -18.33 -7.56
N SER A 44 1.97 -19.48 -7.46
CA SER A 44 0.62 -19.60 -6.91
C SER A 44 0.43 -20.92 -6.18
N ASP A 45 -0.22 -20.86 -5.02
CA ASP A 45 -0.73 -21.99 -4.25
C ASP A 45 -2.16 -21.68 -3.78
N TYR A 46 -2.76 -22.56 -2.98
CA TYR A 46 -4.16 -22.40 -2.57
C TYR A 46 -4.41 -21.10 -1.78
N PHE A 47 -3.43 -20.64 -0.99
CA PHE A 47 -3.55 -19.51 -0.09
C PHE A 47 -2.81 -18.25 -0.57
N ARG A 48 -1.83 -18.39 -1.46
CA ARG A 48 -0.93 -17.31 -1.85
C ARG A 48 -0.74 -17.25 -3.36
N LEU A 49 -0.66 -16.02 -3.87
CA LEU A 49 -0.24 -15.71 -5.24
C LEU A 49 0.82 -14.61 -5.17
N LYS A 50 1.97 -14.82 -5.80
CA LYS A 50 3.00 -13.79 -5.97
C LYS A 50 3.06 -13.36 -7.42
N ALA A 51 3.12 -12.05 -7.66
CA ALA A 51 3.27 -11.51 -8.99
C ALA A 51 4.25 -10.35 -9.03
N ARG A 52 4.94 -10.22 -10.15
CA ARG A 52 5.71 -9.03 -10.49
C ARG A 52 4.81 -8.08 -11.25
N ILE A 53 4.67 -6.85 -10.77
CA ILE A 53 3.88 -5.80 -11.41
C ILE A 53 4.83 -4.73 -11.92
N SER A 54 4.81 -4.48 -13.23
CA SER A 54 5.59 -3.44 -13.90
C SER A 54 4.69 -2.29 -14.32
N VAL A 55 5.01 -1.08 -13.85
CA VAL A 55 4.29 0.16 -14.13
C VAL A 55 5.05 0.95 -15.18
N GLY A 56 4.41 1.28 -16.30
CA GLY A 56 5.01 2.15 -17.31
C GLY A 56 5.29 3.56 -16.76
N SER A 57 6.33 4.22 -17.26
CA SER A 57 6.73 5.57 -16.81
C SER A 57 5.69 6.66 -17.13
N GLY A 58 4.81 6.43 -18.10
CA GLY A 58 3.73 7.36 -18.47
C GLY A 58 2.39 7.07 -17.78
N VAL A 59 2.34 6.13 -16.85
CA VAL A 59 1.10 5.79 -16.14
C VAL A 59 0.74 6.95 -15.19
N PRO A 60 -0.47 7.52 -15.27
CA PRO A 60 -0.89 8.59 -14.37
C PRO A 60 -0.93 8.14 -12.91
N THR A 61 -0.73 9.07 -11.99
CA THR A 61 -0.96 8.83 -10.57
C THR A 61 -2.43 8.51 -10.28
N GLY A 62 -2.69 7.75 -9.22
CA GLY A 62 -4.02 7.40 -8.75
C GLY A 62 -4.29 5.89 -8.77
N LEU A 63 -5.56 5.53 -8.65
CA LEU A 63 -6.00 4.13 -8.54
C LEU A 63 -6.23 3.53 -9.94
N HIS A 64 -5.71 2.31 -10.14
CA HIS A 64 -5.85 1.55 -11.38
C HIS A 64 -6.45 0.17 -11.11
N ASP A 65 -7.58 -0.12 -11.75
CA ASP A 65 -8.27 -1.40 -11.57
C ASP A 65 -7.48 -2.58 -12.16
N TYR A 66 -7.47 -3.69 -11.42
CA TYR A 66 -7.04 -4.98 -11.90
C TYR A 66 -8.03 -6.09 -11.55
N ARG A 67 -7.90 -7.22 -12.24
CA ARG A 67 -8.66 -8.44 -12.00
C ARG A 67 -7.71 -9.61 -11.82
N VAL A 68 -7.94 -10.41 -10.79
CA VAL A 68 -7.33 -11.73 -10.62
C VAL A 68 -8.37 -12.76 -11.03
N ARG A 69 -8.07 -13.58 -12.04
CA ARG A 69 -8.96 -14.64 -12.51
C ARG A 69 -8.45 -16.00 -12.08
N THR A 70 -9.32 -16.79 -11.46
CA THR A 70 -9.07 -18.19 -11.12
C THR A 70 -10.17 -19.08 -11.70
N SER A 71 -9.96 -20.39 -11.70
CA SER A 71 -10.96 -21.39 -12.08
C SER A 71 -12.27 -21.27 -11.27
N ARG A 72 -12.23 -20.67 -10.07
CA ARG A 72 -13.37 -20.57 -9.14
C ARG A 72 -14.00 -19.18 -9.05
N GLY A 73 -13.48 -18.20 -9.78
CA GLY A 73 -14.07 -16.86 -9.79
C GLY A 73 -13.10 -15.76 -10.17
N THR A 74 -13.55 -14.52 -9.97
CA THR A 74 -12.76 -13.33 -10.24
C THR A 74 -12.76 -12.43 -9.01
N TYR A 75 -11.59 -11.88 -8.69
CA TYR A 75 -11.44 -10.80 -7.74
C TYR A 75 -11.13 -9.50 -8.51
N VAL A 76 -11.72 -8.39 -8.08
CA VAL A 76 -11.43 -7.05 -8.60
C VAL A 76 -10.75 -6.27 -7.49
N GLY A 77 -9.63 -5.62 -7.79
CA GLY A 77 -8.91 -4.76 -6.86
C GLY A 77 -8.40 -3.52 -7.56
N VAL A 78 -7.86 -2.59 -6.77
CA VAL A 78 -7.21 -1.38 -7.25
C VAL A 78 -5.74 -1.39 -6.85
N PHE A 79 -4.89 -0.86 -7.73
CA PHE A 79 -3.46 -0.69 -7.49
C PHE A 79 -3.16 0.80 -7.54
N HIS A 80 -2.48 1.31 -6.51
CA HIS A 80 -2.17 2.72 -6.43
C HIS A 80 -0.86 3.05 -7.15
N VAL A 81 -0.89 3.97 -8.12
CA VAL A 81 0.31 4.54 -8.72
C VAL A 81 0.59 5.88 -8.04
N GLY A 82 1.64 5.92 -7.23
CA GLY A 82 2.07 7.10 -6.49
C GLY A 82 3.07 7.97 -7.25
N SER A 83 3.16 9.25 -6.87
CA SER A 83 4.21 10.18 -7.31
C SER A 83 5.33 10.37 -6.28
N LEU A 84 5.15 9.85 -5.07
CA LEU A 84 6.10 10.03 -3.97
C LEU A 84 7.02 8.82 -3.87
N SER A 85 8.24 9.06 -3.38
CA SER A 85 9.16 7.97 -3.09
C SER A 85 8.53 7.02 -2.08
N ALA A 86 8.36 5.76 -2.48
CA ALA A 86 7.88 4.72 -1.58
C ALA A 86 8.94 4.39 -0.53
N GLN A 87 8.53 4.34 0.72
CA GLN A 87 9.28 3.81 1.86
C GLN A 87 8.45 2.68 2.45
N ARG A 88 9.12 1.61 2.88
CA ARG A 88 8.43 0.55 3.62
C ARG A 88 8.48 0.83 5.11
N GLU A 89 7.42 0.45 5.81
CA GLU A 89 7.46 0.35 7.25
C GLU A 89 8.59 -0.60 7.70
N LEU A 90 9.07 -0.37 8.92
CA LEU A 90 10.05 -1.19 9.58
C LEU A 90 9.68 -1.34 11.06
N GLU A 91 9.28 -2.56 11.43
CA GLU A 91 8.98 -2.93 12.81
C GLU A 91 10.24 -3.15 13.67
N PRO A 92 10.17 -2.90 14.99
CA PRO A 92 9.02 -2.34 15.72
C PRO A 92 8.94 -0.81 15.56
N ASN A 93 7.74 -0.27 15.36
CA ASN A 93 7.48 1.18 15.36
C ASN A 93 6.24 1.56 16.17
N ASN A 94 5.87 0.74 17.15
CA ASN A 94 4.55 0.71 17.78
C ASN A 94 4.29 1.84 18.81
N ASP A 95 5.27 2.73 19.01
CA ASP A 95 5.21 3.83 19.96
C ASP A 95 6.14 5.00 19.57
N LEU A 96 5.99 6.14 20.25
CA LEU A 96 6.78 7.36 20.00
C LEU A 96 8.29 7.18 20.17
N ALA A 97 8.73 6.26 21.03
CA ALA A 97 10.16 6.03 21.27
C ALA A 97 10.80 5.22 20.12
N HIS A 98 10.02 4.34 19.49
CA HIS A 98 10.43 3.51 18.37
C HIS A 98 10.00 4.06 17.00
N ALA A 99 9.36 5.23 16.96
CA ALA A 99 8.83 5.83 15.75
C ALA A 99 9.83 5.86 14.58
N GLN A 100 9.43 5.29 13.44
CA GLN A 100 10.27 5.20 12.25
C GLN A 100 10.50 6.59 11.65
N LYS A 101 11.77 6.95 11.45
CA LYS A 101 12.13 8.21 10.78
C LYS A 101 11.84 8.11 9.29
N ILE A 102 11.05 9.05 8.77
CA ILE A 102 10.79 9.20 7.34
C ILE A 102 11.19 10.60 6.87
N ALA A 103 11.69 10.68 5.64
CA ALA A 103 11.94 11.96 4.95
C ALA A 103 10.74 12.31 4.05
N LEU A 104 10.20 13.52 4.21
CA LEU A 104 9.09 14.00 3.38
C LEU A 104 9.61 14.73 2.11
N PRO A 105 8.84 14.71 1.00
CA PRO A 105 7.56 14.03 0.82
C PRO A 105 7.73 12.51 0.55
N ALA A 106 6.84 11.68 1.10
CA ALA A 106 6.94 10.23 1.01
C ALA A 106 5.57 9.55 0.89
N MET A 107 5.59 8.36 0.29
CA MET A 107 4.55 7.35 0.43
C MET A 107 5.09 6.25 1.34
N VAL A 108 4.30 5.82 2.33
CA VAL A 108 4.68 4.70 3.19
C VAL A 108 3.73 3.54 2.94
N ASP A 109 4.30 2.40 2.56
CA ASP A 109 3.57 1.13 2.49
C ASP A 109 3.77 0.37 3.82
N GLY A 110 2.65 0.03 4.46
CA GLY A 110 2.64 -0.67 5.74
C GLY A 110 1.49 -1.65 5.94
N VAL A 111 1.57 -2.43 7.01
CA VAL A 111 0.66 -3.48 7.45
C VAL A 111 0.44 -3.36 8.96
N VAL A 112 -0.66 -2.71 9.33
CA VAL A 112 -1.14 -2.70 10.72
C VAL A 112 -1.69 -4.07 11.10
N GLU A 113 -1.12 -4.71 12.13
CA GLU A 113 -1.63 -5.97 12.70
C GLU A 113 -2.73 -5.73 13.77
N GLU A 114 -3.22 -6.80 14.40
CA GLU A 114 -4.23 -6.68 15.46
C GLU A 114 -3.64 -6.02 16.71
N ALA A 115 -4.31 -4.95 17.18
CA ALA A 115 -3.88 -4.15 18.33
C ALA A 115 -2.50 -3.48 18.13
N ASP A 116 -2.24 -2.99 16.92
CA ASP A 116 -1.00 -2.34 16.52
C ASP A 116 -1.17 -0.85 16.16
N TYR A 117 -0.08 -0.08 16.27
CA TYR A 117 0.00 1.34 15.89
C TYR A 117 1.27 1.62 15.12
N ASP A 118 1.20 1.97 13.84
CA ASP A 118 2.43 2.29 13.10
C ASP A 118 2.81 3.77 13.32
N VAL A 119 3.86 4.04 14.11
CA VAL A 119 4.27 5.40 14.45
C VAL A 119 5.45 5.85 13.59
N PHE A 120 5.27 6.99 12.91
CA PHE A 120 6.30 7.61 12.08
C PHE A 120 6.69 8.98 12.63
N ARG A 121 7.95 9.37 12.41
CA ARG A 121 8.44 10.70 12.74
C ARG A 121 9.12 11.36 11.56
N PHE A 122 8.87 12.65 11.40
CA PHE A 122 9.42 13.47 10.33
C PHE A 122 9.80 14.85 10.87
N HIS A 123 10.54 15.61 10.06
CA HIS A 123 10.83 17.02 10.34
C HIS A 123 9.81 17.91 9.62
N ALA A 124 9.34 18.95 10.32
CA ALA A 124 8.50 20.00 9.77
C ALA A 124 8.99 21.38 10.24
N GLU A 125 8.83 22.39 9.40
CA GLU A 125 9.22 23.77 9.68
C GLU A 125 8.01 24.67 9.96
N ALA A 126 8.22 25.74 10.73
CA ALA A 126 7.17 26.71 11.03
C ALA A 126 6.62 27.34 9.74
N GLY A 127 5.29 27.30 9.56
CA GLY A 127 4.61 27.80 8.36
C GLY A 127 4.55 26.81 7.20
N GLN A 128 5.13 25.60 7.33
CA GLN A 128 4.98 24.54 6.35
C GLN A 128 3.57 23.94 6.38
N VAL A 129 2.97 23.74 5.21
CA VAL A 129 1.70 23.02 5.06
C VAL A 129 2.01 21.60 4.60
N LEU A 130 1.55 20.62 5.36
CA LEU A 130 1.66 19.19 5.04
C LEU A 130 0.26 18.59 4.88
N VAL A 131 0.10 17.71 3.91
CA VAL A 131 -1.13 16.95 3.68
C VAL A 131 -0.81 15.49 3.87
N PHE A 132 -1.52 14.84 4.80
CA PHE A 132 -1.44 13.41 5.04
C PHE A 132 -2.70 12.76 4.50
N ASP A 133 -2.54 11.62 3.85
CA ASP A 133 -3.66 10.89 3.26
C ASP A 133 -3.49 9.39 3.48
N LEU A 134 -4.47 8.75 4.12
CA LEU A 134 -4.43 7.32 4.42
C LEU A 134 -5.14 6.50 3.35
N LEU A 135 -4.36 5.81 2.52
CA LEU A 135 -4.86 4.90 1.47
C LEU A 135 -5.16 3.50 2.04
N ALA A 136 -6.21 3.37 2.84
CA ALA A 136 -6.64 2.09 3.39
C ALA A 136 -7.84 1.50 2.62
N ARG A 137 -9.05 1.67 3.15
CA ARG A 137 -10.28 1.05 2.63
C ARG A 137 -10.56 1.34 1.16
N ARG A 138 -10.30 2.58 0.71
CA ARG A 138 -10.46 2.97 -0.71
C ARG A 138 -9.48 2.29 -1.66
N SER A 139 -8.40 1.74 -1.13
CA SER A 139 -7.39 0.97 -1.88
C SER A 139 -7.60 -0.55 -1.78
N GLY A 140 -8.74 -0.99 -1.22
CA GLY A 140 -9.07 -2.41 -1.06
C GLY A 140 -8.53 -3.05 0.23
N SER A 141 -7.91 -2.27 1.12
CA SER A 141 -7.58 -2.75 2.47
C SER A 141 -8.85 -2.95 3.30
N ARG A 142 -8.79 -3.86 4.29
CA ARG A 142 -9.86 -4.03 5.29
C ARG A 142 -9.71 -3.08 6.48
N LEU A 143 -8.58 -2.39 6.57
CA LEU A 143 -8.31 -1.42 7.61
C LEU A 143 -9.27 -0.22 7.47
N ASP A 144 -9.95 0.09 8.56
CA ASP A 144 -10.68 1.35 8.77
C ASP A 144 -9.82 2.17 9.73
N GLY A 145 -8.78 2.79 9.18
CA GLY A 145 -7.71 3.40 9.94
C GLY A 145 -7.90 4.90 10.10
N THR A 146 -7.32 5.43 11.17
CA THR A 146 -7.27 6.85 11.47
C THR A 146 -5.82 7.29 11.56
N LEU A 147 -5.53 8.55 11.22
CA LEU A 147 -4.25 9.20 11.40
C LEU A 147 -4.38 10.31 12.44
N GLY A 148 -3.44 10.33 13.37
CA GLY A 148 -3.20 11.46 14.26
C GLY A 148 -1.84 12.08 13.96
N VAL A 149 -1.75 13.40 14.02
CA VAL A 149 -0.48 14.13 14.01
C VAL A 149 -0.17 14.54 15.44
N LEU A 150 1.01 14.18 15.92
CA LEU A 150 1.46 14.46 17.29
C LEU A 150 2.66 15.41 17.28
N ASP A 151 2.81 16.23 18.33
CA ASP A 151 4.04 16.99 18.60
C ASP A 151 5.15 16.09 19.17
N GLU A 152 6.36 16.63 19.41
CA GLU A 152 7.48 15.83 19.92
C GLU A 152 7.27 15.29 21.35
N ARG A 153 6.23 15.75 22.06
CA ARG A 153 5.86 15.31 23.41
C ARG A 153 4.70 14.31 23.38
N GLY A 154 4.15 14.01 22.20
CA GLY A 154 3.01 13.11 22.03
C GLY A 154 1.65 13.78 22.19
N ASN A 155 1.57 15.12 22.20
CA ASN A 155 0.28 15.81 22.20
C ASN A 155 -0.30 15.82 20.79
N GLU A 156 -1.59 15.53 20.65
CA GLU A 156 -2.29 15.60 19.37
C GLU A 156 -2.40 17.05 18.87
N LEU A 157 -2.03 17.24 17.60
CA LEU A 157 -2.12 18.49 16.87
C LEU A 157 -3.29 18.49 15.89
N ASP A 158 -3.57 17.33 15.27
CA ASP A 158 -4.67 17.14 14.32
C ASP A 158 -5.00 15.64 14.18
N PHE A 159 -6.19 15.32 13.68
CA PHE A 159 -6.69 13.95 13.53
C PHE A 159 -7.72 13.83 12.40
N ASN A 160 -7.77 12.68 11.72
CA ASN A 160 -8.84 12.38 10.77
C ASN A 160 -9.77 11.27 11.27
N ASP A 161 -11.08 11.53 11.15
CA ASP A 161 -12.17 10.55 11.23
C ASP A 161 -12.74 10.31 9.82
#